data_AF-Q9GK56-F1
#
_entry.id   AF-Q9GK56-F1
#
_cell.length_a   1.000
_cell.length_b   1.000
_cell.length_c   1.000
_cell.angle_alpha   90.00
_cell.angle_beta   90.00
_cell.angle_gamma   90.00
#
_symmetry.space_group_name_H-M   'P 1'
#
loop_
_entity.id
_entity.type
_entity.pdbx_description
1 polymer ?
#
loop_
_entity_poly.entity_id
_entity_poly.type
_entity_poly.pdbx_seq_one_letter_code
_entity_poly.pdbx_strand_id
1 'polypeptide(L)'
;EIFHDVAYKAKERDDLLAGIDEFLDQVTVLPPGEWDPSIRIEPPKNVPSQEKRKMPGVPNGNVCHIEPEPHGGHSGPELQRTGRLFGGLVLDIKRKAPWYWSDYRDALSLQCLASFLFLYCACMSPVITFGGLLGEAT
;
A
#
# COMPACT_ATOMS: atom_id res chain seq x y z
N GLU A 1 -21.91 -6.01 15.25
CA GLU A 1 -23.38 -5.95 15.37
C GLU A 1 -23.92 -4.54 15.16
N ILE A 2 -23.30 -3.49 15.70
CA ILE A 2 -23.75 -2.08 15.61
C ILE A 2 -23.97 -1.62 14.15
N PHE A 3 -23.04 -1.90 13.23
CA PHE A 3 -23.19 -1.51 11.81
C PHE A 3 -24.40 -2.16 11.12
N HIS A 4 -24.76 -3.39 11.49
CA HIS A 4 -25.88 -4.10 10.89
C HIS A 4 -27.22 -3.42 11.25
N ASP A 5 -27.38 -3.03 12.51
CA ASP A 5 -28.58 -2.33 12.97
C ASP A 5 -28.69 -0.92 12.38
N VAL A 6 -27.57 -0.22 12.22
CA VAL A 6 -27.52 1.11 11.58
C VAL A 6 -27.86 0.99 10.09
N ALA A 7 -27.33 0.00 9.39
CA ALA A 7 -27.61 -0.22 7.97
C ALA A 7 -29.10 -0.54 7.70
N TYR A 8 -29.76 -1.31 8.57
CA TYR A 8 -31.19 -1.63 8.41
C TYR A 8 -32.14 -0.50 8.82
N LYS A 9 -31.68 0.46 9.63
CA LYS A 9 -32.47 1.60 10.11
C LYS A 9 -32.17 2.91 9.40
N ALA A 10 -31.09 2.97 8.61
CA ALA A 10 -30.72 4.13 7.81
C ALA A 10 -31.83 4.48 6.81
N LYS A 11 -32.22 5.75 6.80
CA LYS A 11 -33.23 6.28 5.86
C LYS A 11 -32.60 7.11 4.76
N GLU A 12 -31.44 7.69 5.05
CA GLU A 12 -30.69 8.53 4.13
C GLU A 12 -29.29 7.97 3.93
N ARG A 13 -28.68 8.30 2.77
CA ARG A 13 -27.33 7.84 2.42
C ARG A 13 -26.30 8.28 3.47
N ASP A 14 -26.51 9.45 4.06
CA ASP A 14 -25.57 10.05 5.00
C ASP A 14 -25.56 9.29 6.35
N ASP A 15 -26.67 8.66 6.74
CA ASP A 15 -26.74 7.76 7.91
C ASP A 15 -25.87 6.52 7.71
N LEU A 16 -25.90 5.96 6.50
CA LEU A 16 -25.12 4.77 6.15
C LEU A 16 -23.63 5.11 6.11
N LEU A 17 -23.26 6.26 5.53
CA LEU A 17 -21.89 6.73 5.50
C LEU A 17 -21.34 6.97 6.90
N ALA A 18 -22.10 7.63 7.77
CA ALA A 18 -21.71 7.81 9.17
C ALA A 18 -21.53 6.47 9.91
N GLY A 19 -22.39 5.48 9.63
CA GLY A 19 -22.25 4.13 10.19
C GLY A 19 -21.01 3.39 9.68
N ILE A 20 -20.64 3.56 8.41
CA ILE A 20 -19.41 2.99 7.82
C ILE A 20 -18.18 3.63 8.46
N ASP A 21 -18.15 4.95 8.58
CA ASP A 21 -17.02 5.67 9.17
C ASP A 21 -16.81 5.28 10.64
N GLU A 22 -17.89 5.17 11.43
CA GLU A 22 -17.80 4.69 12.81
C GLU A 22 -17.34 3.23 12.91
N PHE A 23 -17.73 2.39 11.96
CA PHE A 23 -17.28 0.99 11.90
C PHE A 23 -15.78 0.89 11.56
N LEU A 24 -15.31 1.67 10.58
CA LEU A 24 -13.91 1.66 10.16
C LEU A 24 -12.98 2.19 11.25
N ASP A 25 -13.40 3.17 12.06
CA ASP A 25 -12.63 3.68 13.20
C ASP A 25 -12.42 2.62 14.31
N GLN A 26 -13.34 1.66 14.42
CA GLN A 26 -13.25 0.57 15.41
C GLN A 26 -12.46 -0.65 14.91
N VAL A 27 -12.19 -0.75 13.61
CA VAL A 27 -11.47 -1.90 13.02
C VAL A 27 -10.00 -1.56 12.85
N THR A 28 -9.13 -2.33 13.49
CA THR A 28 -7.69 -2.23 13.27
C THR A 28 -7.28 -3.16 12.13
N VAL A 29 -6.65 -2.60 11.10
CA VAL A 29 -6.08 -3.38 9.99
C VAL A 29 -4.63 -3.68 10.31
N LEU A 30 -4.25 -4.96 10.25
CA LEU A 30 -2.86 -5.37 10.36
C LEU A 30 -2.19 -5.30 8.97
N PRO A 31 -1.01 -4.67 8.85
CA PRO A 31 -0.26 -4.64 7.60
C PRO A 31 0.17 -6.06 7.17
N PRO A 32 0.34 -6.32 5.87
CA PRO A 32 0.72 -7.65 5.38
C PRO A 32 2.17 -7.97 5.77
N GLY A 33 2.31 -8.83 6.78
CA GLY A 33 3.56 -9.42 7.25
C GLY A 33 3.24 -10.36 8.40
N GLU A 34 3.37 -11.67 8.16
CA GLU A 34 3.21 -12.77 9.12
C GLU A 34 2.00 -12.65 10.08
N TRP A 35 0.80 -12.93 9.56
CA TRP A 35 -0.33 -13.24 10.42
C TRP A 35 -0.09 -14.60 11.10
N ASP A 36 0.36 -14.58 12.36
CA ASP A 36 0.45 -15.77 13.21
C ASP A 36 -0.80 -15.89 14.11
N PRO A 37 -1.59 -16.98 14.01
CA PRO A 37 -2.75 -17.23 14.87
C PRO A 37 -2.44 -17.22 16.39
N SER A 38 -1.17 -17.30 16.77
CA SER A 38 -0.68 -17.42 18.14
C SER A 38 -0.56 -16.06 18.86
N ILE A 39 -0.45 -14.94 18.16
CA ILE A 39 -0.30 -13.59 18.75
C ILE A 39 -1.65 -12.93 19.08
N ARG A 40 -2.65 -13.73 19.45
CA ARG A 40 -4.01 -13.28 19.80
C ARG A 40 -3.95 -12.25 20.92
N ILE A 41 -4.10 -10.97 20.57
CA ILE A 41 -4.34 -9.91 21.55
C ILE A 41 -5.72 -10.19 22.15
N GLU A 42 -5.76 -10.66 23.40
CA GLU A 42 -7.02 -10.83 24.11
C GLU A 42 -7.72 -9.46 24.20
N PRO A 43 -9.04 -9.40 23.93
CA PRO A 43 -9.77 -8.16 24.03
C PRO A 43 -9.64 -7.59 25.46
N PRO A 44 -9.41 -6.27 25.60
CA PRO A 44 -9.25 -5.65 26.91
C PRO A 44 -10.50 -5.92 27.76
N LYS A 45 -10.30 -6.46 28.97
CA LYS A 45 -11.38 -6.94 29.86
C LYS A 45 -12.38 -5.88 30.31
N ASN A 46 -12.10 -4.59 30.08
CA ASN A 46 -13.06 -3.51 30.30
C ASN A 46 -13.05 -2.56 29.11
N VAL A 47 -14.16 -2.54 28.38
CA VAL A 47 -14.51 -1.43 27.49
C VAL A 47 -14.68 -0.16 28.34
N PRO A 48 -13.95 0.93 28.06
CA PRO A 48 -14.15 2.20 28.77
C PRO A 48 -15.61 2.66 28.68
N SER A 49 -16.19 3.15 29.78
CA SER A 49 -17.60 3.58 29.78
C SER A 49 -17.81 4.75 28.82
N GLN A 50 -18.80 4.62 27.94
CA GLN A 50 -19.18 5.63 26.94
C GLN A 50 -19.98 6.81 27.53
N GLU A 51 -19.97 7.02 28.84
CA GLU A 51 -20.78 8.07 29.50
C GLU A 51 -20.36 9.49 29.09
N LYS A 52 -19.13 9.69 28.61
CA LYS A 52 -18.68 11.00 28.12
C LYS A 52 -19.27 11.42 26.77
N ARG A 53 -19.99 10.55 26.04
CA ARG A 53 -20.56 10.87 24.71
C ARG A 53 -22.00 11.39 24.74
N LYS A 54 -22.58 11.70 25.90
CA LYS A 54 -23.81 12.50 26.01
C LYS A 54 -23.50 13.94 26.40
N MET A 55 -23.04 14.75 25.46
CA MET A 55 -23.18 16.21 25.55
C MET A 55 -23.66 16.73 24.19
N PRO A 56 -24.80 17.45 24.13
CA PRO A 56 -25.25 18.08 22.90
C PRO A 56 -24.60 19.46 22.74
N GLY A 57 -23.93 19.66 21.59
CA GLY A 57 -23.76 20.95 20.93
C GLY A 57 -22.68 21.91 21.46
N VAL A 58 -21.71 22.23 20.60
CA VAL A 58 -21.13 23.58 20.50
C VAL A 58 -20.94 23.90 19.00
N PRO A 59 -21.52 25.00 18.47
CA PRO A 59 -21.24 25.49 17.13
C PRO A 59 -20.06 26.49 17.13
N ASN A 60 -19.39 26.60 15.98
CA ASN A 60 -18.34 27.54 15.56
C ASN A 60 -16.86 27.22 15.87
N GLY A 61 -16.08 27.22 14.78
CA GLY A 61 -14.61 27.33 14.82
C GLY A 61 -13.93 27.07 13.48
N ASN A 62 -13.97 28.07 12.57
CA ASN A 62 -13.09 28.30 11.41
C ASN A 62 -12.88 27.20 10.35
N VAL A 63 -13.43 27.50 9.17
CA VAL A 63 -13.06 26.97 7.85
C VAL A 63 -11.54 27.12 7.65
N CYS A 64 -10.81 26.01 7.74
CA CYS A 64 -9.58 25.83 6.98
C CYS A 64 -9.96 25.13 5.68
N HIS A 65 -9.82 25.85 4.58
CA HIS A 65 -9.98 25.35 3.22
C HIS A 65 -8.84 24.35 2.93
N ILE A 66 -8.98 23.12 3.38
CA ILE A 66 -8.17 22.01 2.89
C ILE A 66 -8.84 21.60 1.59
N GLU A 67 -8.18 21.89 0.47
CA GLU A 67 -8.56 21.35 -0.83
C GLU A 67 -8.81 19.84 -0.68
N PRO A 68 -9.87 19.29 -1.30
CA PRO A 68 -10.09 17.85 -1.27
C PRO A 68 -8.98 17.17 -2.08
N GLU A 69 -7.92 16.74 -1.39
CA GLU A 69 -7.02 15.70 -1.89
C GLU A 69 -7.91 14.53 -2.34
N PRO A 70 -7.91 14.18 -3.64
CA PRO A 70 -8.75 13.11 -4.12
C PRO A 70 -8.24 11.85 -3.44
N HIS A 71 -9.14 11.22 -2.67
CA HIS A 71 -8.96 9.90 -2.10
C HIS A 71 -8.86 8.90 -3.26
N GLY A 72 -7.67 8.83 -3.86
CA GLY A 72 -7.31 7.83 -4.84
C GLY A 72 -7.08 6.52 -4.11
N GLY A 73 -7.94 5.53 -4.38
CA GLY A 73 -7.68 4.15 -3.99
C GLY A 73 -6.27 3.73 -4.40
N HIS A 74 -5.72 2.73 -3.71
CA HIS A 74 -4.37 2.17 -3.86
C HIS A 74 -4.03 1.70 -5.30
N SER A 75 -3.95 2.62 -6.25
CA SER A 75 -3.66 2.42 -7.65
C SER A 75 -3.09 3.74 -8.11
N GLY A 76 -1.78 3.89 -7.96
CA GLY A 76 -1.06 5.03 -8.52
C GLY A 76 -1.36 5.17 -10.02
N PRO A 77 -1.10 6.35 -10.62
CA PRO A 77 -1.33 6.62 -12.04
C PRO A 77 -0.65 5.62 -13.01
N GLU A 78 0.26 4.81 -12.49
CA GLU A 78 0.98 3.73 -13.15
C GLU A 78 0.15 2.46 -13.46
N LEU A 79 -1.03 2.27 -12.86
CA LEU A 79 -1.93 1.14 -13.20
C LEU A 79 -3.13 1.55 -14.06
N GLN A 80 -3.19 2.78 -14.57
CA GLN A 80 -4.30 3.20 -15.42
C GLN A 80 -4.25 2.50 -16.79
N ARG A 81 -5.40 1.94 -17.21
CA ARG A 81 -5.53 1.24 -18.49
C ARG A 81 -5.36 2.22 -19.65
N THR A 82 -4.26 2.10 -20.38
CA THR A 82 -3.85 3.06 -21.44
C THR A 82 -4.57 2.89 -22.79
N GLY A 83 -5.38 1.83 -22.96
CA GLY A 83 -6.19 1.61 -24.18
C GLY A 83 -5.40 1.34 -25.47
N ARG A 84 -4.07 1.29 -25.41
CA ARG A 84 -3.16 1.01 -26.54
C ARG A 84 -2.29 -0.20 -26.22
N LEU A 85 -1.96 -1.02 -27.23
CA LEU A 85 -0.98 -2.10 -27.08
C LEU A 85 0.34 -1.50 -26.57
N PHE A 86 0.88 -2.06 -25.49
CA PHE A 86 2.09 -1.60 -24.80
C PHE A 86 2.07 -0.15 -24.26
N GLY A 87 0.91 0.50 -24.15
CA GLY A 87 0.83 1.89 -23.67
C GLY A 87 1.40 2.09 -22.26
N GLY A 88 1.21 1.11 -21.36
CA GLY A 88 1.81 1.12 -20.03
C GLY A 88 3.34 1.06 -20.07
N LEU A 89 3.90 0.17 -20.90
CA LEU A 89 5.35 0.05 -21.10
C LEU A 89 5.97 1.35 -21.63
N VAL A 90 5.29 2.03 -22.57
CA VAL A 90 5.77 3.32 -23.10
C VAL A 90 5.79 4.40 -22.01
N LEU A 91 4.77 4.45 -21.14
CA LEU A 91 4.73 5.38 -20.02
C LEU A 91 5.81 5.07 -18.98
N ASP A 92 6.08 3.80 -18.70
CA ASP A 92 7.17 3.38 -17.81
C ASP A 92 8.54 3.75 -18.37
N ILE A 93 8.77 3.52 -19.66
CA ILE A 93 10.02 3.94 -20.33
C ILE A 93 10.16 5.46 -20.28
N LYS A 94 9.11 6.22 -20.60
CA LYS A 94 9.14 7.68 -20.56
C LYS A 94 9.47 8.22 -19.17
N ARG A 95 8.95 7.58 -18.12
CA ARG A 95 9.21 7.94 -16.72
C ARG A 95 10.64 7.58 -16.29
N LYS A 96 11.17 6.44 -16.73
CA LYS A 96 12.52 5.96 -16.37
C LYS A 96 13.66 6.55 -17.21
N ALA A 97 13.40 6.93 -18.46
CA ALA A 97 14.39 7.46 -19.41
C ALA A 97 15.29 8.58 -18.88
N PRO A 98 14.81 9.62 -18.16
CA PRO A 98 15.69 10.69 -17.68
C PRO A 98 16.70 10.22 -16.63
N TRP A 99 16.39 9.17 -15.86
CA TRP A 99 17.24 8.64 -14.79
C TRP A 99 18.36 7.73 -15.30
N TYR A 100 18.19 7.14 -16.50
CA TYR A 100 19.21 6.26 -17.07
C TYR A 100 20.58 6.92 -17.18
N TRP A 101 20.61 8.22 -17.51
CA TRP A 101 21.89 8.93 -17.65
C TRP A 101 22.57 9.20 -16.30
N SER A 102 21.82 9.43 -15.23
CA SER A 102 22.40 9.52 -13.89
C SER A 102 22.94 8.16 -13.43
N ASP A 103 22.21 7.08 -13.68
CA ASP A 103 22.62 5.72 -13.30
C ASP A 103 24.00 5.34 -13.87
N TYR A 104 24.29 5.72 -15.12
CA TYR A 104 25.61 5.51 -15.72
C TYR A 104 26.74 6.27 -15.03
N ARG A 105 26.48 7.50 -14.57
CA ARG A 105 27.50 8.27 -13.82
C ARG A 105 27.70 7.70 -12.43
N ASP A 106 26.62 7.33 -11.76
CA ASP A 106 26.64 6.80 -10.39
C ASP A 106 27.29 5.40 -10.33
N ALA A 107 27.15 4.61 -11.39
CA ALA A 107 27.79 3.30 -11.53
C ALA A 107 29.33 3.36 -11.57
N LEU A 108 29.94 4.51 -11.88
CA LEU A 108 31.40 4.69 -11.90
C LEU A 108 32.02 4.90 -10.50
N SER A 109 31.20 4.93 -9.44
CA SER A 109 31.69 4.95 -8.07
C SER A 109 32.43 3.66 -7.71
N LEU A 110 33.58 3.78 -7.04
CA LEU A 110 34.37 2.62 -6.57
C LEU A 110 33.59 1.70 -5.62
N GLN A 111 32.59 2.23 -4.90
CA GLN A 111 31.71 1.44 -4.06
C GLN A 111 30.78 0.52 -4.89
N CYS A 112 30.35 0.99 -6.07
CA CYS A 112 29.55 0.19 -7.00
C CYS A 112 30.36 -0.99 -7.55
N LEU A 113 31.66 -0.78 -7.83
CA LEU A 113 32.56 -1.82 -8.34
C LEU A 113 32.63 -3.06 -7.43
N ALA A 114 32.66 -2.86 -6.11
CA ALA A 114 32.64 -3.96 -5.14
C ALA A 114 31.35 -4.78 -5.25
N SER A 115 30.20 -4.12 -5.37
CA SER A 115 28.89 -4.79 -5.56
C SER A 115 28.84 -5.56 -6.89
N PHE A 116 29.40 -5.01 -7.98
CA PHE A 116 29.50 -5.71 -9.27
C PHE A 116 30.29 -7.01 -9.15
N LEU A 117 31.47 -6.99 -8.54
CA LEU A 117 32.31 -8.17 -8.36
C LEU A 117 31.63 -9.22 -7.46
N PHE A 118 30.98 -8.78 -6.38
CA PHE A 118 30.24 -9.66 -5.49
C PHE A 118 29.07 -10.35 -6.20
N LEU A 119 28.23 -9.57 -6.91
CA LEU A 119 27.08 -10.10 -7.67
C LEU A 119 27.54 -11.07 -8.77
N TYR A 120 28.65 -10.78 -9.44
CA TYR A 120 29.24 -11.68 -10.43
C TYR A 120 29.54 -13.05 -9.80
N CYS A 121 30.33 -13.09 -8.73
CA CYS A 121 30.66 -14.34 -8.05
C CYS A 121 29.42 -15.06 -7.49
N ALA A 122 28.46 -14.31 -6.94
CA ALA A 122 27.21 -14.86 -6.42
C ALA A 122 26.36 -15.53 -7.52
N CYS A 123 26.34 -14.96 -8.72
CA CYS A 123 25.57 -15.49 -9.84
C CYS A 123 26.30 -16.58 -10.65
N MET A 124 27.64 -16.66 -10.59
CA MET A 124 28.40 -17.64 -11.37
C MET A 124 28.04 -19.09 -11.04
N SER A 125 27.87 -19.44 -9.77
CA SER A 125 27.55 -20.83 -9.37
C SER A 125 26.17 -21.30 -9.88
N PRO A 126 25.07 -20.54 -9.68
CA PRO A 126 23.78 -20.89 -10.27
C PRO A 126 23.80 -20.96 -11.80
N VAL A 127 24.47 -20.00 -12.47
CA VAL A 127 24.55 -19.96 -13.94
C VAL A 127 25.27 -21.19 -14.49
N ILE A 128 26.40 -21.58 -13.90
CA ILE A 128 27.14 -22.78 -14.32
C ILE A 128 26.34 -24.05 -14.03
N THR A 129 25.75 -24.13 -12.84
CA THR A 129 25.00 -25.32 -12.40
C THR A 129 23.78 -25.56 -13.29
N PHE A 130 22.92 -24.56 -13.45
CA PHE A 130 21.74 -24.70 -14.31
C PHE A 130 22.13 -24.76 -15.79
N GLY A 131 23.18 -24.05 -16.21
CA GLY A 131 23.69 -24.12 -17.58
C GLY A 131 24.19 -25.52 -17.97
N GLY A 132 24.90 -26.20 -17.08
CA GLY A 132 25.36 -27.57 -17.30
C GLY A 132 24.20 -28.57 -17.41
N LEU A 133 23.22 -28.47 -16.50
CA LEU A 133 22.00 -29.30 -16.55
C LEU A 133 21.20 -29.07 -17.83
N LEU A 134 21.03 -27.81 -18.25
CA LEU A 134 20.33 -27.46 -19.49
C LEU A 134 21.09 -27.93 -20.74
N GLY A 135 22.43 -27.89 -20.72
CA GLY A 135 23.27 -28.38 -21.81
C GLY A 135 23.29 -29.90 -21.94
N GLU A 136 22.98 -30.64 -20.88
CA GLU A 136 22.76 -32.10 -20.94
C GLU A 136 21.33 -32.43 -21.41
N ALA A 137 20.36 -31.58 -21.06
CA ALA A 137 18.94 -31.78 -21.36
C ALA A 137 18.50 -31.31 -22.76
N THR A 138 19.34 -30.57 -23.48
CA THR A 138 19.05 -29.99 -24.81
C THR A 138 20.04 -30.50 -25.84
#